data_AF-A0A2E8KB42-F1
#
_entry.id   AF-A0A2E8KB42-F1
#
_cell.length_a   1.000
_cell.length_b   1.000
_cell.length_c   1.000
_cell.angle_alpha   90.00
_cell.angle_beta   90.00
_cell.angle_gamma   90.00
#
_symmetry.space_group_name_H-M   'P 1'
#
loop_
_entity.id
_entity.type
_entity.pdbx_description
1 polymer ?
#
loop_
_entity_poly.entity_id
_entity_poly.type
_entity_poly.pdbx_seq_one_letter_code
_entity_poly.pdbx_strand_id
1 'polypeptide(L)'
;MRTFTSSMVLLAALISMPLQASPLSDARAAGKVTEEPSGYVKATANPSPGIAALVTDVNKRRREAYSRIAKKNGISVNQVAKESYVRRKK
;
A
#
# COMPACT_ATOMS: atom_id res chain seq x y z
N MET A 1 -49.21 30.78 15.99
CA MET A 1 -47.83 31.10 16.42
C MET A 1 -47.41 30.11 17.48
N ARG A 2 -46.36 29.33 17.21
CA ARG A 2 -45.43 28.76 18.20
C ARG A 2 -44.28 28.09 17.44
N THR A 3 -43.34 28.93 17.05
CA THR A 3 -42.05 28.57 16.46
C THR A 3 -41.24 27.78 17.49
N PHE A 4 -41.08 26.48 17.29
CA PHE A 4 -40.08 25.67 18.01
C PHE A 4 -38.77 25.71 17.23
N THR A 5 -38.09 26.85 17.30
CA THR A 5 -36.67 26.98 16.98
C THR A 5 -35.88 26.71 18.25
N SER A 6 -35.27 25.52 18.38
CA SER A 6 -34.15 25.32 19.30
C SER A 6 -33.36 24.06 18.95
N SER A 7 -32.05 24.30 18.76
CA SER A 7 -30.95 23.34 18.91
C SER A 7 -30.86 22.28 17.81
N MET A 8 -30.38 22.60 16.59
CA MET A 8 -28.99 22.96 16.27
C MET A 8 -27.93 22.27 17.15
N VAL A 9 -27.12 21.45 16.48
CA VAL A 9 -25.87 20.79 16.93
C VAL A 9 -26.04 19.53 17.79
N LEU A 10 -26.43 18.41 17.18
CA LEU A 10 -25.91 17.12 17.63
C LEU A 10 -24.57 16.90 16.92
N LEU A 11 -23.52 17.25 17.65
CA LEU A 11 -22.11 17.11 17.32
C LEU A 11 -21.79 15.63 17.05
N ALA A 12 -21.82 15.24 15.77
CA ALA A 12 -21.25 13.97 15.32
C ALA A 12 -19.72 14.09 15.38
N ALA A 13 -19.15 13.86 16.56
CA ALA A 13 -17.73 13.63 16.73
C ALA A 13 -17.37 12.31 16.02
N LEU A 14 -17.13 12.40 14.70
CA LEU A 14 -16.53 11.35 13.90
C LEU A 14 -15.15 11.07 14.49
N ILE A 15 -15.03 9.97 15.21
CA ILE A 15 -13.77 9.47 15.75
C ILE A 15 -12.87 9.16 14.54
N SER A 16 -12.02 10.11 14.16
CA SER A 16 -10.99 9.90 13.14
C SER A 16 -9.95 8.94 13.69
N MET A 17 -10.09 7.65 13.39
CA MET A 17 -9.03 6.68 13.67
C MET A 17 -7.82 7.02 12.77
N PRO A 18 -6.61 7.14 13.33
CA PRO A 18 -5.42 7.38 12.52
C PRO A 18 -5.20 6.18 11.60
N LEU A 19 -5.19 6.42 10.28
CA LEU A 19 -4.81 5.42 9.30
C LEU A 19 -3.30 5.18 9.46
N GLN A 20 -2.92 4.07 10.10
CA GLN A 20 -1.52 3.71 10.24
C GLN A 20 -0.98 3.34 8.85
N ALA A 21 0.02 4.08 8.39
CA ALA A 21 0.73 3.77 7.16
C ALA A 21 1.48 2.43 7.32
N SER A 22 1.60 1.68 6.23
CA SER A 22 2.39 0.45 6.23
C SER A 22 3.88 0.79 6.31
N PRO A 23 4.73 -0.05 6.96
CA PRO A 23 6.18 0.15 6.95
C PRO A 23 6.78 0.34 5.55
N LEU A 24 6.20 -0.30 4.52
CA LEU A 24 6.61 -0.10 3.13
C LEU A 24 6.28 1.30 2.61
N SER A 25 5.13 1.85 3.00
CA SER A 25 4.72 3.22 2.66
C SER A 25 5.67 4.23 3.31
N ASP A 26 5.97 4.04 4.60
CA ASP A 26 6.89 4.92 5.34
C ASP A 26 8.30 4.87 4.75
N ALA A 27 8.80 3.67 4.46
CA ALA A 27 10.10 3.49 3.81
C ALA A 27 10.15 4.17 2.43
N ARG A 28 9.05 4.13 1.67
CA ARG A 28 8.95 4.79 0.35
C ARG A 28 8.92 6.30 0.51
N ALA A 29 8.11 6.82 1.42
CA ALA A 29 8.02 8.25 1.72
C ALA A 29 9.37 8.81 2.21
N ALA A 30 10.12 8.03 2.99
CA ALA A 30 11.48 8.34 3.44
C ALA A 30 12.56 8.13 2.36
N GLY A 31 12.19 7.77 1.13
CA GLY A 31 13.11 7.57 0.01
C GLY A 31 14.07 6.38 0.18
N LYS A 32 13.78 5.44 1.10
CA LYS A 32 14.62 4.26 1.37
C LYS A 32 14.34 3.09 0.41
N VAL A 33 13.17 3.09 -0.22
CA VAL A 33 12.76 2.07 -1.18
C VAL A 33 12.02 2.69 -2.37
N THR A 34 12.10 2.01 -3.51
CA THR A 34 11.46 2.39 -4.76
C THR A 34 10.73 1.19 -5.37
N GLU A 35 9.57 1.44 -5.96
CA GLU A 35 8.85 0.46 -6.78
C GLU A 35 9.47 0.37 -8.17
N GLU A 36 9.74 -0.83 -8.66
CA GLU A 36 10.29 -1.04 -9.99
C GLU A 36 9.20 -1.44 -10.99
N PRO A 37 9.37 -1.15 -12.31
CA PRO A 37 8.46 -1.60 -13.36
C PRO A 37 8.25 -3.13 -13.42
N SER A 38 9.15 -3.89 -12.79
CA SER A 38 9.04 -5.33 -12.59
C SER A 38 7.92 -5.73 -11.62
N GLY A 39 7.29 -4.78 -10.92
CA GLY A 39 6.26 -5.04 -9.91
C GLY A 39 6.79 -5.35 -8.51
N TYR A 40 8.10 -5.25 -8.30
CA TYR A 40 8.78 -5.49 -7.02
C TYR A 40 9.33 -4.20 -6.42
N VAL A 41 9.86 -4.32 -5.20
CA VAL A 41 10.46 -3.21 -4.45
C VAL A 41 11.98 -3.38 -4.42
N LYS A 42 12.70 -2.28 -4.55
CA LYS A 42 14.15 -2.20 -4.41
C LYS A 42 14.52 -1.18 -3.34
N ALA A 43 15.55 -1.46 -2.55
CA ALA A 43 16.09 -0.52 -1.58
C ALA A 43 17.15 0.42 -2.21
N THR A 44 17.42 1.55 -1.55
CA THR A 44 18.54 2.43 -1.90
C THR A 44 19.90 1.74 -1.72
N ALA A 45 20.96 2.35 -2.28
CA ALA A 45 22.32 1.91 -2.02
C ALA A 45 22.60 1.87 -0.51
N ASN A 46 23.16 0.75 -0.03
CA ASN A 46 23.46 0.48 1.37
C ASN A 46 22.24 0.61 2.33
N PRO A 47 21.23 -0.26 2.22
CA PRO A 47 20.06 -0.22 3.09
C PRO A 47 20.39 -0.66 4.51
N SER A 48 19.69 -0.11 5.50
CA SER A 48 19.74 -0.66 6.85
C SER A 48 19.21 -2.11 6.86
N PRO A 49 19.62 -2.95 7.82
CA PRO A 49 19.14 -4.34 7.90
C PRO A 49 17.61 -4.45 7.93
N GLY A 50 16.94 -3.51 8.60
CA GLY A 50 15.47 -3.45 8.63
C GLY A 50 14.84 -3.19 7.27
N ILE A 51 15.39 -2.27 6.47
CA ILE A 51 14.92 -2.00 5.11
C ILE A 51 15.17 -3.19 4.19
N ALA A 52 16.35 -3.83 4.30
CA ALA A 52 16.67 -5.03 3.53
C ALA A 52 15.71 -6.19 3.84
N ALA A 53 15.41 -6.42 5.12
CA ALA A 53 14.45 -7.42 5.57
C ALA A 53 13.03 -7.12 5.06
N LEU A 54 12.59 -5.85 5.17
CA LEU A 54 11.30 -5.40 4.67
C LEU A 54 11.15 -5.65 3.16
N VAL A 55 12.16 -5.28 2.36
CA VAL A 55 12.15 -5.52 0.91
C VAL A 55 12.08 -7.01 0.59
N THR A 56 12.83 -7.83 1.32
CA THR A 56 12.81 -9.29 1.15
C THR A 56 11.43 -9.89 1.43
N ASP A 57 10.81 -9.52 2.57
CA ASP A 57 9.49 -9.99 2.97
C ASP A 57 8.41 -9.54 1.99
N VAL A 58 8.39 -8.25 1.62
CA VAL A 58 7.42 -7.71 0.66
C VAL A 58 7.52 -8.42 -0.68
N ASN A 59 8.74 -8.58 -1.21
CA ASN A 59 8.93 -9.24 -2.50
C ASN A 59 8.57 -10.73 -2.45
N LYS A 60 8.79 -11.41 -1.32
CA LYS A 60 8.32 -12.80 -1.11
C LYS A 60 6.80 -12.88 -1.18
N ARG A 61 6.09 -12.04 -0.41
CA ARG A 61 4.61 -12.01 -0.41
C ARG A 61 4.05 -11.67 -1.78
N ARG A 62 4.68 -10.74 -2.50
CA ARG A 62 4.31 -10.39 -3.88
C ARG A 62 4.48 -11.55 -4.84
N ARG A 63 5.60 -12.27 -4.80
CA ARG A 63 5.81 -13.46 -5.65
C ARG A 63 4.69 -14.48 -5.43
N GLU A 64 4.39 -14.81 -4.18
CA GLU A 64 3.33 -15.77 -3.85
C GLU A 64 1.96 -15.30 -4.35
N ALA A 65 1.61 -14.03 -4.11
CA ALA A 65 0.35 -13.45 -4.56
C ALA A 65 0.26 -13.43 -6.09
N TYR A 66 1.31 -12.97 -6.77
CA TYR A 66 1.35 -12.90 -8.23
C TYR A 66 1.27 -14.30 -8.85
N SER A 67 1.96 -15.31 -8.30
CA SER A 67 1.85 -16.69 -8.74
C SER A 67 0.42 -17.23 -8.62
N ARG A 68 -0.27 -16.96 -7.51
CA ARG A 68 -1.68 -17.37 -7.34
C ARG A 68 -2.60 -16.69 -8.35
N ILE A 69 -2.45 -15.38 -8.55
CA ILE A 69 -3.26 -14.60 -9.49
C ILE A 69 -2.99 -15.06 -10.93
N ALA A 70 -1.72 -15.26 -11.29
CA ALA A 70 -1.29 -15.74 -12.60
C ALA A 70 -1.94 -17.10 -12.93
N LYS A 71 -1.84 -18.06 -11.99
CA LYS A 71 -2.48 -19.37 -12.13
C LYS A 71 -4.00 -19.26 -12.28
N LYS A 72 -4.64 -18.41 -11.48
CA LYS A 72 -6.10 -18.22 -11.51
C LYS A 72 -6.58 -17.63 -12.85
N ASN A 73 -5.80 -16.75 -13.46
CA ASN A 73 -6.21 -16.01 -14.66
C ASN A 73 -5.59 -16.53 -15.96
N GLY A 74 -4.78 -17.59 -15.91
CA GLY A 74 -4.12 -18.15 -17.10
C GLY A 74 -3.11 -17.20 -17.76
N ILE A 75 -2.52 -16.28 -16.99
CA ILE A 75 -1.54 -15.30 -17.47
C ILE A 75 -0.19 -15.48 -16.78
N SER A 76 0.86 -14.83 -17.28
CA SER A 76 2.18 -14.92 -16.67
C SER A 76 2.29 -14.12 -15.36
N VAL A 77 3.17 -14.56 -14.46
CA VAL A 77 3.50 -13.82 -13.22
C VAL A 77 4.01 -12.41 -13.54
N ASN A 78 4.80 -12.27 -14.61
CA ASN A 78 5.33 -10.97 -15.04
C ASN A 78 4.21 -10.01 -15.46
N GLN A 79 3.20 -10.51 -16.19
CA GLN A 79 2.03 -9.71 -16.56
C GLN A 79 1.30 -9.19 -15.31
N VAL A 80 1.03 -10.06 -14.33
CA VAL A 80 0.41 -9.65 -13.05
C VAL A 80 1.27 -8.60 -12.34
N ALA A 81 2.57 -8.81 -12.26
CA ALA A 81 3.48 -7.90 -11.58
C ALA A 81 3.50 -6.50 -12.22
N LYS A 82 3.54 -6.44 -13.55
CA LYS A 82 3.46 -5.21 -14.35
C LYS A 82 2.14 -4.48 -14.15
N GLU A 83 1.01 -5.20 -14.22
CA GLU A 83 -0.31 -4.61 -13.96
C GLU A 83 -0.44 -4.09 -12.52
N SER A 84 0.12 -4.82 -11.56
CA SER A 84 0.17 -4.44 -10.16
C SER A 84 0.97 -3.15 -9.96
N TYR A 85 2.11 -2.99 -10.65
CA TYR A 85 2.89 -1.75 -10.66
C TYR A 85 2.10 -0.58 -11.23
N VAL A 86 1.48 -0.76 -12.40
CA VAL A 86 0.67 0.29 -13.05
C VAL A 86 -0.46 0.76 -12.14
N ARG A 87 -1.15 -0.18 -11.45
CA ARG A 87 -2.23 0.15 -10.51
C ARG A 87 -1.77 0.91 -9.26
N ARG A 88 -0.55 0.65 -8.76
CA ARG A 88 -0.01 1.37 -7.58
C ARG A 88 0.48 2.79 -7.89
N LYS A 89 0.76 3.08 -9.16
CA LYS A 89 1.25 4.40 -9.62
C LYS A 89 0.11 5.36 -9.96
N LYS A 90 -1.08 4.84 -10.26
CA LYS A 90 -2.30 5.63 -10.43
C LYS A 90 -2.83 6.08 -9.07
#